data_AF-A0A651DW25-F1
#
_entry.id   AF-A0A651DW25-F1
#
_cell.length_a   1.000
_cell.length_b   1.000
_cell.length_c   1.000
_cell.angle_alpha   90.00
_cell.angle_beta   90.00
_cell.angle_gamma   90.00
#
_symmetry.space_group_name_H-M   'P 1'
#
loop_
_entity.id
_entity.type
_entity.pdbx_description
1 polymer ?
#
loop_
_entity_poly.entity_id
_entity_poly.type
_entity_poly.pdbx_seq_one_letter_code
_entity_poly.pdbx_strand_id
1 'polypeptide(L)'
;MTTQQCLTKLSKKSLTIACAESISGGALAFECVRHAGASKVFKGGIIAYHPEIKIRQLGISRQDITAYGIVSAEIAVQMAQSIRTLYQADIGLATTGNAGPSTQEGVGRREAWIAIVTPDTTITKHLVFERETRLQAIKKTVDTTYQKLLETI
;
A
#
# COMPACT_ATOMS: atom_id res chain seq x y z
N MET A 1 6.87 -16.70 -2.01
CA MET A 1 6.74 -17.18 -3.40
C MET A 1 6.10 -16.13 -4.30
N THR A 2 4.91 -15.60 -3.95
CA THR A 2 4.20 -14.56 -4.72
C THR A 2 5.03 -13.30 -4.99
N THR A 3 5.68 -12.74 -3.97
CA THR A 3 6.52 -11.53 -4.12
C THR A 3 7.64 -11.76 -5.14
N GLN A 4 8.39 -12.86 -5.02
CA GLN A 4 9.46 -13.21 -5.95
C GLN A 4 8.94 -13.32 -7.39
N GLN A 5 7.75 -13.90 -7.60
CA GLN A 5 7.11 -13.97 -8.92
C GLN A 5 6.78 -12.56 -9.46
N CYS A 6 6.30 -11.64 -8.61
CA CYS A 6 6.10 -10.25 -9.01
C CYS A 6 7.40 -9.63 -9.49
N LEU A 7 8.48 -9.72 -8.70
CA LEU A 7 9.78 -9.13 -9.05
C LEU A 7 10.32 -9.71 -10.36
N THR A 8 10.19 -11.01 -10.57
CA THR A 8 10.60 -11.66 -11.83
C THR A 8 9.79 -11.14 -13.02
N LYS A 9 8.46 -11.02 -12.90
CA LYS A 9 7.61 -10.49 -13.99
C LYS A 9 7.91 -9.02 -14.27
N LEU A 10 7.97 -8.18 -13.23
CA LEU A 10 8.29 -6.76 -13.33
C LEU A 10 9.65 -6.55 -14.00
N SER A 11 10.68 -7.27 -13.55
CA SER A 11 12.02 -7.18 -14.12
C SER A 11 12.07 -7.62 -15.58
N LYS A 12 11.28 -8.62 -16.00
CA LYS A 12 11.19 -9.04 -17.41
C LYS A 12 10.52 -7.99 -18.30
N LYS A 13 9.60 -7.20 -17.73
CA LYS A 13 8.88 -6.12 -18.42
C LYS A 13 9.55 -4.76 -18.26
N SER A 14 10.68 -4.68 -17.56
CA SER A 14 11.33 -3.42 -17.17
C SER A 14 10.41 -2.46 -16.41
N LEU A 15 9.44 -2.99 -15.67
CA LEU A 15 8.50 -2.21 -14.86
C LEU A 15 9.01 -2.04 -13.44
N THR A 16 8.68 -0.89 -12.86
CA THR A 16 9.11 -0.46 -11.55
C THR A 16 7.94 -0.15 -10.63
N ILE A 17 8.14 -0.32 -9.32
CA ILE A 17 7.13 -0.10 -8.29
C ILE A 17 7.66 0.81 -7.18
N ALA A 18 6.76 1.59 -6.59
CA ALA A 18 7.00 2.35 -5.36
C ALA A 18 5.81 2.19 -4.40
N CYS A 19 6.03 2.37 -3.09
CA CYS A 19 4.97 2.16 -2.10
C CYS A 19 4.74 3.29 -1.09
N ALA A 20 3.48 3.59 -0.79
CA ALA A 20 3.05 4.42 0.32
C ALA A 20 2.41 3.56 1.41
N GLU A 21 3.05 3.47 2.56
CA GLU A 21 2.65 2.56 3.63
C GLU A 21 2.06 3.32 4.82
N SER A 22 0.96 2.82 5.38
CA SER A 22 0.47 3.25 6.69
C SER A 22 0.36 2.03 7.60
N ILE A 23 -0.67 1.20 7.45
CA ILE A 23 -0.88 0.02 8.31
C ILE A 23 0.31 -0.94 8.34
N SER A 24 1.04 -1.09 7.21
CA SER A 24 2.15 -2.03 7.10
C SER A 24 3.47 -1.54 7.70
N GLY A 25 3.63 -0.24 7.97
CA GLY A 25 4.77 0.30 8.71
C GLY A 25 6.17 -0.02 8.15
N GLY A 26 6.30 -0.20 6.83
CA GLY A 26 7.57 -0.58 6.18
C GLY A 26 7.62 -2.08 5.81
N ALA A 27 6.67 -2.89 6.26
CA ALA A 27 6.66 -4.32 5.96
C ALA A 27 6.42 -4.62 4.48
N LEU A 28 5.73 -3.74 3.73
CA LEU A 28 5.53 -3.93 2.29
C LEU A 28 6.84 -3.72 1.53
N ALA A 29 7.58 -2.66 1.85
CA ALA A 29 8.92 -2.42 1.33
C ALA A 29 9.90 -3.52 1.74
N PHE A 30 9.90 -3.92 3.02
CA PHE A 30 10.74 -5.02 3.53
C PHE A 30 10.50 -6.32 2.75
N GLU A 31 9.23 -6.69 2.54
CA GLU A 31 8.88 -7.88 1.78
C GLU A 31 9.41 -7.81 0.35
N CYS A 32 9.52 -6.63 -0.27
CA CYS A 32 10.17 -6.49 -1.57
C CYS A 32 11.68 -6.72 -1.48
N VAL A 33 12.35 -5.96 -0.60
CA VAL A 33 13.82 -5.86 -0.58
C VAL A 33 14.51 -7.09 0.00
N ARG A 34 13.79 -7.95 0.73
CA ARG A 34 14.34 -9.22 1.22
C ARG A 34 14.60 -10.25 0.10
N HIS A 35 14.11 -10.01 -1.12
CA HIS A 35 14.37 -10.87 -2.29
C HIS A 35 15.48 -10.28 -3.16
N ALA A 36 16.35 -11.15 -3.67
CA ALA A 36 17.43 -10.75 -4.56
C ALA A 36 16.88 -10.11 -5.86
N GLY A 37 17.55 -9.06 -6.33
CA GLY A 37 17.16 -8.34 -7.55
C GLY A 37 16.07 -7.28 -7.35
N ALA A 38 15.60 -7.04 -6.12
CA ALA A 38 14.64 -5.99 -5.81
C ALA A 38 15.07 -4.59 -6.31
N SER A 39 16.37 -4.30 -6.33
CA SER A 39 16.92 -3.02 -6.84
C SER A 39 16.62 -2.74 -8.31
N LYS A 40 16.28 -3.77 -9.11
CA LYS A 40 15.90 -3.60 -10.52
C LYS A 40 14.47 -3.09 -10.69
N VAL A 41 13.62 -3.24 -9.67
CA VAL A 41 12.18 -3.00 -9.77
C VAL A 41 11.65 -2.04 -8.71
N PHE A 42 12.23 -2.00 -7.52
CA PHE A 42 11.74 -1.20 -6.40
C PHE A 42 12.45 0.16 -6.35
N LYS A 43 11.67 1.24 -6.50
CA LYS A 43 12.18 2.62 -6.48
C LYS A 43 12.26 3.21 -5.07
N GLY A 44 11.52 2.67 -4.13
CA GLY A 44 11.45 3.15 -2.75
C GLY A 44 10.02 3.36 -2.28
N GLY A 45 9.88 4.04 -1.14
CA GLY A 45 8.57 4.28 -0.57
C GLY A 45 8.56 5.26 0.60
N ILE A 46 7.36 5.64 1.00
CA ILE A 46 7.07 6.55 2.10
C ILE A 46 6.23 5.81 3.15
N ILE A 47 6.64 5.88 4.41
CA ILE A 47 5.81 5.43 5.54
C ILE A 47 4.99 6.63 6.03
N ALA A 48 3.78 6.76 5.52
CA ALA A 48 2.82 7.82 5.84
C ALA A 48 1.87 7.41 6.98
N TYR A 49 2.43 7.01 8.13
CA TYR A 49 1.65 6.51 9.27
C TYR A 49 0.71 7.59 9.86
N HIS A 50 1.22 8.81 10.03
CA HIS A 50 0.46 9.93 10.58
C HIS A 50 -0.29 10.70 9.46
N PRO A 51 -1.52 11.22 9.70
CA PRO A 51 -2.27 12.01 8.72
C PRO A 51 -1.46 13.15 8.08
N GLU A 52 -0.69 13.88 8.89
CA GLU A 52 0.15 14.99 8.40
C GLU A 52 1.21 14.54 7.37
N ILE A 53 1.70 13.30 7.45
CA ILE A 53 2.64 12.78 6.43
C ILE A 53 1.92 12.50 5.12
N LYS A 54 0.68 11.99 5.18
CA LYS A 54 -0.16 11.82 3.98
C LYS A 54 -0.41 13.17 3.28
N ILE A 55 -0.64 14.22 4.06
CA ILE A 55 -0.86 15.57 3.52
C ILE A 55 0.43 16.15 2.93
N ARG A 56 1.49 16.24 3.74
CA ARG A 56 2.72 16.95 3.37
C ARG A 56 3.55 16.24 2.31
N GLN A 57 3.62 14.91 2.36
CA GLN A 57 4.49 14.14 1.46
C GLN A 57 3.74 13.51 0.30
N LEU A 58 2.46 13.13 0.49
CA LEU A 58 1.66 12.53 -0.58
C LEU A 58 0.66 13.49 -1.21
N GLY A 59 0.57 14.74 -0.74
CA GLY A 59 -0.29 15.77 -1.35
C GLY A 59 -1.78 15.55 -1.13
N ILE A 60 -2.16 14.68 -0.20
CA ILE A 60 -3.57 14.36 0.08
C ILE A 60 -4.21 15.52 0.82
N SER A 61 -5.35 16.02 0.34
CA SER A 61 -5.99 17.18 0.96
C SER A 61 -6.60 16.83 2.33
N ARG A 62 -6.61 17.79 3.26
CA ARG A 62 -7.33 17.66 4.54
C ARG A 62 -8.83 17.46 4.33
N GLN A 63 -9.37 18.06 3.27
CA GLN A 63 -10.77 17.95 2.91
C GLN A 63 -11.12 16.50 2.54
N ASP A 64 -10.30 15.83 1.73
CA ASP A 64 -10.52 14.43 1.36
C ASP A 64 -10.38 13.49 2.55
N ILE A 65 -9.39 13.71 3.43
CA ILE A 65 -9.24 12.91 4.66
C ILE A 65 -10.48 13.05 5.55
N THR A 66 -11.07 14.25 5.62
CA THR A 66 -12.29 14.50 6.40
C THR A 66 -13.52 13.88 5.74
N ALA A 67 -13.63 13.96 4.41
CA ALA A 67 -14.78 13.46 3.65
C ALA A 67 -14.85 11.93 3.57
N TYR A 68 -13.71 11.27 3.31
CA TYR A 68 -13.66 9.82 3.09
C TYR A 68 -13.16 9.04 4.30
N GLY A 69 -12.50 9.71 5.25
CA GLY A 69 -11.78 9.05 6.34
C GLY A 69 -10.40 8.52 5.90
N ILE A 70 -9.45 8.49 6.84
CA ILE A 70 -8.06 8.11 6.56
C ILE A 70 -7.87 6.63 6.20
N VAL A 71 -8.86 5.79 6.51
CA VAL A 71 -8.93 4.38 6.12
C VAL A 71 -10.08 4.22 5.13
N SER A 72 -9.78 4.42 3.85
CA SER A 72 -10.77 4.37 2.77
C SER A 72 -10.10 3.99 1.44
N ALA A 73 -10.92 3.61 0.46
CA ALA A 73 -10.44 3.29 -0.89
C ALA A 73 -9.84 4.53 -1.56
N GLU A 74 -10.49 5.68 -1.39
CA GLU A 74 -10.14 6.97 -1.97
C GLU A 74 -8.77 7.43 -1.48
N ILE A 75 -8.53 7.38 -0.16
CA ILE A 75 -7.22 7.73 0.39
C ILE A 75 -6.15 6.73 -0.06
N ALA A 76 -6.46 5.43 -0.13
CA ALA A 76 -5.51 4.44 -0.64
C ALA A 76 -5.13 4.72 -2.10
N VAL A 77 -6.10 5.03 -2.98
CA VAL A 77 -5.85 5.37 -4.39
C VAL A 77 -5.01 6.64 -4.51
N GLN A 78 -5.33 7.70 -3.78
CA GLN A 78 -4.52 8.92 -3.78
C GLN A 78 -3.09 8.67 -3.30
N MET A 79 -2.91 7.86 -2.25
CA MET A 79 -1.58 7.44 -1.78
C MET A 79 -0.79 6.71 -2.89
N ALA A 80 -1.44 5.77 -3.59
CA ALA A 80 -0.81 4.99 -4.65
C ALA A 80 -0.49 5.83 -5.90
N GLN A 81 -1.39 6.73 -6.31
CA GLN A 81 -1.16 7.68 -7.40
C GLN A 81 0.01 8.61 -7.08
N SER A 82 0.03 9.16 -5.86
CA SER A 82 1.06 10.08 -5.41
C SER A 82 2.43 9.43 -5.38
N ILE A 83 2.57 8.24 -4.77
CA ILE A 83 3.87 7.58 -4.70
C ILE A 83 4.40 7.16 -6.08
N ARG A 84 3.50 6.74 -6.99
CA ARG A 84 3.85 6.43 -8.38
C ARG A 84 4.50 7.65 -9.04
N THR A 85 3.88 8.81 -8.92
CA THR A 85 4.36 10.07 -9.50
C THR A 85 5.66 10.54 -8.84
N LEU A 86 5.72 10.58 -7.51
CA LEU A 86 6.88 11.07 -6.75
C LEU A 86 8.16 10.29 -7.05
N TYR A 87 8.04 8.96 -7.22
CA TYR A 87 9.18 8.08 -7.49
C TYR A 87 9.38 7.79 -8.98
N GLN A 88 8.55 8.37 -9.85
CA GLN A 88 8.52 8.05 -11.29
C GLN A 88 8.50 6.53 -11.53
N ALA A 89 7.71 5.82 -10.72
CA ALA A 89 7.52 4.38 -10.85
C ALA A 89 6.40 4.10 -11.85
N ASP A 90 6.43 2.93 -12.48
CA ASP A 90 5.36 2.50 -13.38
C ASP A 90 4.08 2.18 -12.59
N ILE A 91 4.25 1.60 -11.39
CA ILE A 91 3.16 1.16 -10.52
C ILE A 91 3.31 1.73 -9.10
N GLY A 92 2.24 2.32 -8.58
CA GLY A 92 2.14 2.74 -7.20
C GLY A 92 1.37 1.74 -6.36
N LEU A 93 1.89 1.39 -5.19
CA LEU A 93 1.23 0.55 -4.19
C LEU A 93 0.91 1.39 -2.96
N ALA A 94 -0.27 1.20 -2.36
CA ALA A 94 -0.58 1.84 -1.09
C ALA A 94 -1.35 0.95 -0.13
N THR A 95 -1.10 1.15 1.16
CA THR A 95 -1.83 0.49 2.25
C THR A 95 -2.24 1.51 3.32
N THR A 96 -3.53 1.55 3.66
CA THR A 96 -4.04 2.29 4.82
C THR A 96 -5.00 1.42 5.61
N GLY A 97 -5.04 1.57 6.93
CA GLY A 97 -5.83 0.67 7.75
C GLY A 97 -5.61 0.79 9.25
N ASN A 98 -6.49 0.13 10.00
CA ASN A 98 -6.40 -0.09 11.42
C ASN A 98 -6.16 -1.59 11.70
N ALA A 99 -4.96 -1.95 12.13
CA ALA A 99 -4.62 -3.34 12.47
C ALA A 99 -5.24 -3.83 13.80
N GLY A 100 -5.87 -2.96 14.59
CA GLY A 100 -6.30 -3.23 15.97
C GLY A 100 -5.14 -3.15 16.98
N PRO A 101 -5.33 -3.61 18.24
CA PRO A 101 -6.47 -4.40 18.73
C PRO A 101 -7.72 -3.58 19.08
N SER A 102 -7.59 -2.29 19.37
CA SER A 102 -8.74 -1.43 19.62
C SER A 102 -9.32 -0.87 18.33
N THR A 103 -10.65 -0.81 18.26
CA THR A 103 -11.33 0.29 17.57
C THR A 103 -11.24 1.46 18.54
N GLN A 104 -10.25 2.35 18.39
CA GLN A 104 -10.27 3.59 19.16
C GLN A 104 -11.63 4.27 18.94
N GLU A 105 -12.18 4.95 19.95
CA GLU A 105 -13.38 5.78 19.72
C GLU A 105 -13.10 6.75 18.55
N GLY A 106 -13.93 6.69 17.52
CA GLY A 106 -13.75 7.47 16.29
C GLY A 106 -12.81 6.87 15.23
N VAL A 107 -12.10 5.78 15.54
CA VAL A 107 -11.30 5.02 14.56
C VAL A 107 -12.09 3.78 14.19
N GLY A 108 -12.48 3.71 12.92
CA GLY A 108 -13.40 2.72 12.36
C GLY A 108 -13.00 1.25 12.54
N ARG A 109 -13.61 0.40 11.71
CA ARG A 109 -13.48 -1.06 11.82
C ARG A 109 -12.01 -1.48 11.74
N ARG A 110 -11.70 -2.65 12.29
CA ARG A 110 -10.38 -3.28 12.09
C ARG A 110 -10.30 -3.74 10.64
N GLU A 111 -9.72 -2.89 9.81
CA GLU A 111 -9.76 -3.05 8.36
C GLU A 111 -8.53 -2.45 7.69
N ALA A 112 -8.32 -2.81 6.43
CA ALA A 112 -7.34 -2.19 5.57
C ALA A 112 -7.88 -2.01 4.15
N TRP A 113 -7.41 -0.95 3.52
CA TRP A 113 -7.54 -0.70 2.11
C TRP A 113 -6.17 -0.77 1.44
N ILE A 114 -6.12 -1.51 0.36
CA ILE A 114 -4.98 -1.63 -0.54
C ILE A 114 -5.36 -0.96 -1.85
N ALA A 115 -4.44 -0.19 -2.42
CA ALA A 115 -4.56 0.30 -3.79
C ALA A 115 -3.32 -0.04 -4.61
N ILE A 116 -3.56 -0.38 -5.88
CA ILE A 116 -2.54 -0.62 -6.90
C ILE A 116 -2.92 0.25 -8.09
N VAL A 117 -2.03 1.15 -8.49
CA VAL A 117 -2.26 2.12 -9.57
C VAL A 117 -1.19 1.93 -10.63
N THR A 118 -1.61 1.62 -11.85
CA THR A 118 -0.80 1.61 -13.07
C THR A 118 -1.18 2.82 -13.95
N PRO A 119 -0.55 3.05 -15.10
CA PRO A 119 -1.00 4.08 -16.04
C PRO A 119 -2.45 3.87 -16.51
N ASP A 120 -2.89 2.62 -16.65
CA ASP A 120 -4.15 2.26 -17.32
C ASP A 120 -5.23 1.78 -16.35
N THR A 121 -4.84 1.34 -15.15
CA THR A 121 -5.74 0.62 -14.23
C THR A 121 -5.53 1.05 -12.79
N THR A 122 -6.64 1.15 -12.05
CA THR A 122 -6.64 1.28 -10.59
C THR A 122 -7.39 0.11 -9.99
N ILE A 123 -6.76 -0.58 -9.04
CA ILE A 123 -7.34 -1.70 -8.30
C ILE A 123 -7.35 -1.35 -6.83
N THR A 124 -8.48 -1.59 -6.18
CA THR A 124 -8.63 -1.45 -4.73
C THR A 124 -9.05 -2.77 -4.10
N LYS A 125 -8.54 -3.07 -2.90
CA LYS A 125 -8.97 -4.22 -2.11
C LYS A 125 -9.22 -3.84 -0.67
N HIS A 126 -10.44 -4.12 -0.21
CA HIS A 126 -10.82 -4.03 1.19
C HIS A 126 -10.55 -5.36 1.92
N LEU A 127 -10.06 -5.24 3.15
CA LEU A 127 -9.82 -6.34 4.08
C LEU A 127 -10.44 -6.01 5.42
N VAL A 128 -11.15 -6.96 6.02
CA VAL A 128 -11.68 -6.87 7.39
C VAL A 128 -10.94 -7.89 8.26
N PHE A 129 -10.57 -7.48 9.47
CA PHE A 129 -9.82 -8.28 10.44
C PHE A 129 -10.69 -8.62 11.65
N GLU A 130 -11.27 -9.82 11.64
CA GLU A 130 -12.15 -10.27 12.71
C GLU A 130 -11.35 -10.87 13.87
N ARG A 131 -10.37 -11.73 13.56
CA ARG A 131 -9.66 -12.57 14.54
C ARG A 131 -8.15 -12.41 14.49
N GLU A 132 -7.63 -11.77 13.44
CA GLU A 132 -6.21 -11.56 13.25
C GLU A 132 -5.64 -10.76 14.41
N THR A 133 -4.44 -11.08 14.88
CA THR A 133 -3.64 -10.15 15.70
C THR A 133 -3.15 -8.98 14.84
N ARG A 134 -2.61 -7.92 15.46
CA ARG A 134 -1.98 -6.81 14.73
C ARG A 134 -0.95 -7.30 13.70
N LEU A 135 -0.09 -8.23 14.09
CA LEU A 135 0.95 -8.80 13.19
C LEU A 135 0.33 -9.60 12.04
N GLN A 136 -0.73 -10.37 12.32
CA GLN A 136 -1.44 -11.12 11.28
C GLN A 136 -2.17 -10.18 10.31
N ALA A 137 -2.76 -9.09 10.77
CA ALA A 137 -3.41 -8.08 9.93
C ALA A 137 -2.40 -7.37 9.00
N ILE A 138 -1.24 -6.99 9.54
CA ILE A 138 -0.13 -6.42 8.75
C ILE A 138 0.32 -7.42 7.67
N LYS A 139 0.60 -8.66 8.09
CA LYS A 139 1.05 -9.72 7.16
C LYS A 139 0.02 -9.98 6.07
N LYS A 140 -1.26 -10.12 6.43
CA LYS A 140 -2.37 -10.33 5.48
C LYS A 140 -2.48 -9.17 4.49
N THR A 141 -2.29 -7.94 4.93
CA THR A 141 -2.27 -6.76 4.06
C THR A 141 -1.13 -6.83 3.05
N VAL A 142 0.09 -7.12 3.50
CA VAL A 142 1.29 -7.24 2.64
C VAL A 142 1.13 -8.37 1.63
N ASP A 143 0.76 -9.57 2.10
CA ASP A 143 0.59 -10.74 1.23
C ASP A 143 -0.49 -10.48 0.17
N THR A 144 -1.63 -9.90 0.56
CA THR A 144 -2.72 -9.58 -0.36
C THR A 144 -2.29 -8.53 -1.38
N THR A 145 -1.46 -7.56 -0.98
CA THR A 145 -0.93 -6.54 -1.90
C THR A 145 -0.12 -7.18 -3.03
N TYR A 146 0.80 -8.10 -2.70
CA TYR A 146 1.58 -8.80 -3.73
C TYR A 146 0.76 -9.80 -4.54
N GLN A 147 -0.25 -10.45 -3.94
CA GLN A 147 -1.17 -11.29 -4.69
C GLN A 147 -1.94 -10.48 -5.75
N LYS A 148 -2.51 -9.34 -5.35
CA LYS A 148 -3.23 -8.46 -6.27
C LYS A 148 -2.31 -7.85 -7.32
N LEU A 149 -1.07 -7.50 -6.95
CA LEU A 149 -0.08 -7.05 -7.91
C LEU A 149 0.20 -8.13 -8.96
N LEU A 150 0.40 -9.38 -8.55
CA LEU A 150 0.70 -10.49 -9.45
C LEU A 150 -0.42 -10.76 -10.46
N GLU A 151 -1.67 -10.57 -10.06
CA GLU A 151 -2.86 -10.67 -10.91
C GLU A 151 -2.96 -9.51 -11.92
N THR A 152 -2.34 -8.37 -11.61
CA THR A 152 -2.40 -7.13 -12.42
C THR A 152 -1.32 -7.11 -13.52
N ILE A 153 -0.20 -7.83 -13.33
CA ILE A 153 0.99 -7.76 -14.18
C ILE A 153 1.29 -9.02 -14.99
#